data_AF-A0A957V8F5-F1
#
_entry.id   AF-A0A957V8F5-F1
#
_cell.length_a   1.000
_cell.length_b   1.000
_cell.length_c   1.000
_cell.angle_alpha   90.00
_cell.angle_beta   90.00
_cell.angle_gamma   90.00
#
_symmetry.space_group_name_H-M   'P 1'
#
loop_
_entity.id
_entity.type
_entity.pdbx_description
1 polymer ?
#
loop_
_entity_poly.entity_id
_entity_poly.type
_entity_poly.pdbx_seq_one_letter_code
_entity_poly.pdbx_strand_id
1 'polypeptide(L)'
;TIDGKTDVSYTEDWAKRFEGYGWHVQRGVDALNSSAIYEAVMTAQNDPRPSIIGVKSIIGYGSPNKAGTSKVHGEALGEEELKATKENLGWPLEPRFYIPDDVQAYYRQAVSRGQRAEDSYSQLLAAYAAAYPAEAAQLQQFISGDLP
;
A
#
# COMPACT_ATOMS: atom_id res chain seq x y z
N THR A 1 -7.77 -17.95 -0.40
CA THR A 1 -7.92 -17.68 -1.84
C THR A 1 -9.39 -17.77 -2.19
N ILE A 2 -9.76 -17.70 -3.48
CA ILE A 2 -11.13 -17.95 -3.95
C ILE A 2 -11.62 -19.33 -3.47
N ASP A 3 -10.78 -20.36 -3.61
CA ASP A 3 -11.10 -21.75 -3.24
C ASP A 3 -11.12 -22.03 -1.73
N GLY A 4 -10.96 -21.01 -0.87
CA GLY A 4 -10.97 -21.17 0.59
C GLY A 4 -9.61 -20.95 1.23
N LYS A 5 -9.25 -21.82 2.18
CA LYS A 5 -7.97 -21.71 2.90
C LYS A 5 -6.81 -21.94 1.94
N THR A 6 -5.68 -21.26 2.18
CA THR A 6 -4.50 -21.39 1.33
C THR A 6 -3.91 -22.80 1.40
N ASP A 7 -4.02 -23.51 2.52
CA ASP A 7 -3.49 -24.86 2.72
C ASP A 7 -4.02 -25.92 1.73
N VAL A 8 -5.13 -25.63 1.04
CA VAL A 8 -5.67 -26.47 -0.04
C VAL A 8 -4.79 -26.47 -1.29
N SER A 9 -4.10 -25.36 -1.58
CA SER A 9 -3.35 -25.18 -2.84
C SER A 9 -1.95 -24.54 -2.67
N TYR A 10 -1.62 -24.08 -1.48
CA TYR A 10 -0.42 -23.29 -1.20
C TYR A 10 0.02 -23.45 0.27
N THR A 11 1.07 -24.25 0.48
CA THR A 11 1.63 -24.59 1.80
C THR A 11 3.12 -24.27 1.90
N GLU A 12 3.71 -23.61 0.91
CA GLU A 12 5.13 -23.26 0.92
C GLU A 12 5.49 -22.26 2.03
N ASP A 13 6.76 -22.33 2.46
CA ASP A 13 7.35 -21.27 3.28
C ASP A 13 7.87 -20.16 2.36
N TRP A 14 6.97 -19.25 1.98
CA TRP A 14 7.31 -18.12 1.12
C TRP A 14 8.50 -17.33 1.66
N ALA A 15 8.60 -17.17 2.98
CA ALA A 15 9.70 -16.44 3.59
C ALA A 15 11.03 -17.11 3.30
N LYS A 16 11.13 -18.44 3.49
CA LYS A 16 12.34 -19.20 3.12
C LYS A 16 12.66 -19.15 1.63
N ARG A 17 11.65 -19.16 0.76
CA ARG A 17 11.86 -19.00 -0.68
C ARG A 17 12.52 -17.67 -1.00
N PHE A 18 12.03 -16.57 -0.42
CA PHE A 18 12.60 -15.24 -0.63
C PHE A 18 13.95 -15.04 0.07
N GLU A 19 14.15 -15.62 1.26
CA GLU A 19 15.46 -15.69 1.91
C GLU A 19 16.48 -16.39 0.99
N GLY A 20 16.08 -17.49 0.34
CA GLY A 20 16.91 -18.21 -0.65
C GLY A 20 17.26 -17.40 -1.89
N TYR A 21 16.43 -16.41 -2.26
CA TYR A 21 16.73 -15.44 -3.32
C TYR A 21 17.64 -14.28 -2.83
N GLY A 22 18.03 -14.27 -1.56
CA GLY A 22 18.84 -13.20 -0.97
C GLY A 22 18.04 -11.94 -0.63
N TRP A 23 16.71 -12.04 -0.44
CA TRP A 23 15.90 -10.91 -0.02
C TRP A 23 16.01 -10.65 1.48
N HIS A 24 15.79 -9.40 1.87
CA HIS A 24 15.46 -9.06 3.25
C HIS A 24 13.99 -9.39 3.51
N VAL A 25 13.74 -10.28 4.48
CA VAL A 25 12.40 -10.82 4.75
C VAL A 25 11.94 -10.43 6.14
N GLN A 26 10.80 -9.74 6.21
CA GLN A 26 10.11 -9.42 7.45
C GLN A 26 8.78 -10.19 7.51
N ARG A 27 8.45 -10.81 8.64
CA ARG A 27 7.29 -11.72 8.77
C ARG A 27 6.32 -11.21 9.83
N GLY A 28 5.03 -11.42 9.57
CA GLY A 28 3.99 -11.32 10.61
C GLY A 28 3.73 -9.90 11.11
N VAL A 29 4.03 -8.87 10.30
CA VAL A 29 3.70 -7.49 10.63
C VAL A 29 2.18 -7.37 10.74
N ASP A 30 1.67 -6.91 11.87
CA ASP A 30 0.23 -6.83 12.11
C ASP A 30 -0.40 -5.72 11.25
N ALA A 31 -1.37 -6.10 10.40
CA ALA A 31 -2.08 -5.18 9.52
C ALA A 31 -2.88 -4.08 10.26
N LEU A 32 -3.24 -4.30 11.53
CA LEU A 32 -3.98 -3.34 12.34
C LEU A 32 -3.08 -2.40 13.14
N ASN A 33 -1.76 -2.59 13.07
CA ASN A 33 -0.78 -1.77 13.75
C ASN A 33 -0.01 -0.90 12.75
N SER A 34 -0.48 0.34 12.55
CA SER A 34 0.13 1.29 11.62
C SER A 34 1.59 1.62 11.98
N SER A 35 1.94 1.67 13.25
CA SER A 35 3.32 1.89 13.70
C SER A 35 4.23 0.72 13.31
N ALA A 36 3.78 -0.53 13.49
CA ALA A 36 4.55 -1.70 13.09
C ALA A 36 4.78 -1.77 11.58
N ILE A 37 3.78 -1.37 10.78
CA ILE A 37 3.94 -1.25 9.32
C ILE A 37 4.97 -0.18 8.98
N TYR A 38 4.89 0.99 9.61
CA TYR A 38 5.85 2.07 9.41
C TYR A 38 7.29 1.63 9.74
N GLU A 39 7.49 1.02 10.90
CA GLU A 39 8.80 0.49 11.32
C GLU A 39 9.34 -0.56 10.34
N ALA A 40 8.48 -1.43 9.83
CA ALA A 40 8.87 -2.44 8.85
C ALA A 40 9.32 -1.80 7.52
N VAL A 41 8.61 -0.78 7.05
CA VAL A 41 8.99 -0.01 5.85
C VAL A 41 10.32 0.71 6.07
N MET A 42 10.52 1.36 7.21
CA MET A 42 11.78 2.04 7.54
C MET A 42 12.95 1.05 7.59
N THR A 43 12.73 -0.13 8.18
CA THR A 43 13.76 -1.19 8.23
C THR A 43 14.09 -1.68 6.82
N ALA A 44 13.09 -1.87 5.96
CA ALA A 44 13.29 -2.27 4.57
C ALA A 44 14.06 -1.23 3.74
N GLN A 45 13.80 0.07 3.93
CA GLN A 45 14.49 1.14 3.22
C GLN A 45 15.98 1.26 3.58
N ASN A 46 16.37 0.77 4.77
CA ASN A 46 17.76 0.79 5.23
C ASN A 46 18.52 -0.51 4.90
N ASP A 47 17.87 -1.50 4.30
CA ASP A 47 18.53 -2.74 3.87
C ASP A 47 18.98 -2.61 2.40
N PRO A 48 20.23 -2.98 2.06
CA PRO A 48 20.72 -2.92 0.68
C PRO A 48 20.11 -3.97 -0.25
N ARG A 49 19.42 -4.98 0.29
CA ARG A 49 18.75 -6.05 -0.48
C ARG A 49 17.33 -5.64 -0.87
N PRO A 50 16.74 -6.26 -1.91
CA PRO A 50 15.30 -6.18 -2.11
C PRO A 50 14.57 -6.72 -0.87
N SER A 51 13.46 -6.07 -0.49
CA SER A 51 12.72 -6.39 0.72
C SER A 51 11.32 -6.94 0.42
N ILE A 52 10.88 -7.93 1.20
CA ILE A 52 9.48 -8.39 1.24
C ILE A 52 8.97 -8.36 2.69
N ILE A 53 7.82 -7.69 2.89
CA ILE A 53 7.18 -7.52 4.19
C ILE A 53 5.89 -8.34 4.21
N GLY A 54 5.89 -9.42 4.99
CA GLY A 54 4.71 -10.27 5.21
C GLY A 54 3.76 -9.62 6.20
N VAL A 55 2.84 -8.80 5.70
CA VAL A 55 1.77 -8.19 6.50
C VAL A 55 0.65 -9.21 6.73
N LYS A 56 0.39 -9.54 7.99
CA LYS A 56 -0.63 -10.49 8.41
C LYS A 56 -1.94 -9.76 8.68
N SER A 57 -2.96 -10.07 7.89
CA SER A 57 -4.30 -9.48 7.99
C SER A 57 -5.39 -10.55 8.13
N ILE A 58 -6.61 -10.09 8.39
CA ILE A 58 -7.84 -10.89 8.28
C ILE A 58 -8.61 -10.34 7.08
N ILE A 59 -8.85 -11.18 6.06
CA ILE A 59 -9.65 -10.76 4.91
C ILE A 59 -11.07 -10.39 5.36
N GLY A 60 -11.58 -9.25 4.90
CA GLY A 60 -12.88 -8.73 5.34
C GLY A 60 -12.95 -8.37 6.82
N TYR A 61 -11.82 -8.03 7.45
CA TYR A 61 -11.78 -7.58 8.84
C TYR A 61 -12.91 -6.58 9.15
N GLY A 62 -13.56 -6.78 10.30
CA GLY A 62 -14.71 -5.99 10.73
C GLY A 62 -16.07 -6.58 10.34
N SER A 63 -16.15 -7.42 9.30
CA SER A 63 -17.40 -8.15 8.99
C SER A 63 -17.61 -9.28 9.99
N PRO A 64 -18.65 -9.22 10.85
CA PRO A 64 -18.83 -10.20 11.91
C PRO A 64 -19.07 -11.63 11.40
N ASN A 65 -19.76 -11.79 10.26
CA ASN A 65 -20.15 -13.12 9.77
C ASN A 65 -19.31 -13.61 8.58
N LYS A 66 -18.62 -12.72 7.86
CA LYS A 66 -17.84 -13.10 6.66
C LYS A 66 -16.32 -12.92 6.80
N ALA A 67 -15.81 -12.22 7.83
CA ALA A 67 -14.37 -12.06 8.02
C ALA A 67 -13.63 -13.41 8.11
N GLY A 68 -12.44 -13.48 7.52
CA GLY A 68 -11.60 -14.68 7.52
C GLY A 68 -12.07 -15.80 6.58
N THR A 69 -13.13 -15.59 5.80
CA THR A 69 -13.67 -16.59 4.85
C THR A 69 -13.37 -16.22 3.41
N SER A 70 -13.44 -17.18 2.47
CA SER A 70 -13.35 -16.85 1.04
C SER A 70 -14.59 -16.10 0.52
N LYS A 71 -15.73 -16.17 1.22
CA LYS A 71 -16.98 -15.52 0.81
C LYS A 71 -16.88 -13.99 0.77
N VAL A 72 -15.99 -13.37 1.56
CA VAL A 72 -15.80 -11.91 1.52
C VAL A 72 -14.86 -11.45 0.39
N HIS A 73 -14.31 -12.37 -0.40
CA HIS A 73 -13.27 -12.04 -1.38
C HIS A 73 -13.81 -11.38 -2.66
N GLY A 74 -14.88 -11.92 -3.24
CA GLY A 74 -15.29 -11.62 -4.62
C GLY A 74 -16.74 -11.18 -4.81
N GLU A 75 -17.50 -11.02 -3.73
CA GLU A 75 -18.91 -10.61 -3.77
C GLU A 75 -19.16 -9.42 -2.84
N ALA A 76 -20.21 -8.66 -3.12
CA ALA A 76 -20.70 -7.65 -2.19
C ALA A 76 -21.08 -8.30 -0.85
N LEU A 77 -20.87 -7.59 0.25
CA LEU A 77 -21.25 -8.07 1.59
C LEU A 77 -22.76 -8.39 1.67
N GLY A 78 -23.57 -7.60 0.99
CA GLY A 78 -25.03 -7.55 1.16
C GLY A 78 -25.42 -6.49 2.18
N GLU A 79 -26.66 -6.01 2.11
CA GLU A 79 -27.14 -4.89 2.92
C GLU A 79 -27.11 -5.18 4.43
N GLU A 80 -27.51 -6.39 4.84
CA GLU A 80 -27.50 -6.80 6.24
C GLU A 80 -26.07 -6.88 6.81
N GLU A 81 -25.17 -7.53 6.08
CA GLU A 81 -23.78 -7.69 6.52
C GLU A 81 -23.02 -6.37 6.48
N LEU A 82 -23.30 -5.49 5.51
CA LEU A 82 -22.76 -4.14 5.46
C LEU A 82 -23.15 -3.34 6.70
N LYS A 83 -24.43 -3.36 7.09
CA LYS A 83 -24.92 -2.71 8.30
C LYS A 83 -24.20 -3.26 9.54
N ALA A 84 -24.15 -4.59 9.69
CA ALA A 84 -23.50 -5.23 10.83
C ALA A 84 -21.99 -4.92 10.91
N THR A 85 -21.32 -4.86 9.75
CA THR A 85 -19.89 -4.48 9.65
C THR A 85 -19.67 -3.05 10.11
N LYS A 86 -20.52 -2.11 9.65
CA LYS A 86 -20.46 -0.70 10.08
C LYS A 86 -20.66 -0.58 11.59
N GLU A 87 -21.70 -1.22 12.14
CA GLU A 87 -21.97 -1.22 13.58
C GLU A 87 -20.79 -1.79 14.38
N ASN A 88 -20.23 -2.92 13.94
CA ASN A 88 -19.07 -3.54 14.58
C ASN A 88 -17.82 -2.65 14.59
N LEU A 89 -17.64 -1.82 13.55
CA LEU A 89 -16.53 -0.88 13.44
C LEU A 89 -16.85 0.51 14.03
N GLY A 90 -18.04 0.71 14.60
CA GLY A 90 -18.48 2.02 15.09
C GLY A 90 -18.66 3.06 13.98
N TRP A 91 -18.93 2.64 12.75
CA TRP A 91 -19.07 3.50 11.58
C TRP A 91 -20.52 3.93 11.34
N PRO A 92 -20.80 5.18 10.94
CA PRO A 92 -22.15 5.64 10.64
C PRO A 92 -22.82 4.85 9.49
N LEU A 93 -24.11 4.53 9.66
CA LEU A 93 -24.90 3.83 8.64
C LEU A 93 -25.19 4.73 7.42
N GLU A 94 -25.46 6.00 7.65
CA GLU A 94 -25.75 7.00 6.61
C GLU A 94 -24.96 8.29 6.87
N PRO A 95 -24.70 9.12 5.83
CA PRO A 95 -25.00 8.84 4.42
C PRO A 95 -24.10 7.74 3.85
N ARG A 96 -24.57 7.05 2.80
CA ARG A 96 -23.67 6.23 1.97
C ARG A 96 -22.54 7.10 1.40
N PHE A 97 -21.35 6.51 1.24
CA PHE A 97 -20.15 7.21 0.79
C PHE A 97 -19.75 8.40 1.68
N TYR A 98 -20.09 8.35 2.98
CA TYR A 98 -19.67 9.36 3.94
C TYR A 98 -18.14 9.42 4.09
N ILE A 99 -17.60 10.64 4.09
CA ILE A 99 -16.20 10.94 4.34
C ILE A 99 -16.17 11.95 5.49
N PRO A 100 -15.60 11.62 6.65
CA PRO A 100 -15.43 12.59 7.75
C PRO A 100 -14.58 13.79 7.33
N ASP A 101 -14.97 14.99 7.75
CA ASP A 101 -14.31 16.24 7.37
C ASP A 101 -12.85 16.30 7.83
N ASP A 102 -12.55 15.77 9.02
CA ASP A 102 -11.21 15.70 9.58
C ASP A 102 -10.30 14.76 8.77
N VAL A 103 -10.82 13.60 8.36
CA VAL A 103 -10.13 12.66 7.46
C VAL A 103 -9.89 13.31 6.09
N GLN A 104 -10.90 13.95 5.51
CA GLN A 104 -10.75 14.65 4.24
C GLN A 104 -9.67 15.75 4.33
N ALA A 105 -9.72 16.57 5.37
CA ALA A 105 -8.76 17.63 5.62
C ALA A 105 -7.34 17.09 5.79
N TYR A 106 -7.17 16.00 6.54
CA TYR A 106 -5.89 15.33 6.73
C TYR A 106 -5.29 14.86 5.41
N TYR A 107 -6.06 14.14 4.58
CA TYR A 107 -5.56 13.63 3.30
C TYR A 107 -5.32 14.74 2.27
N ARG A 108 -6.09 15.83 2.27
CA ARG A 108 -5.85 16.99 1.38
C ARG A 108 -4.50 17.66 1.60
N GLN A 109 -3.89 17.52 2.77
CA GLN A 109 -2.52 18.00 3.01
C GLN A 109 -1.49 17.34 2.07
N ALA A 110 -1.79 16.15 1.52
CA ALA A 110 -0.94 15.49 0.53
C ALA A 110 -0.75 16.32 -0.74
N VAL A 111 -1.75 17.13 -1.15
CA VAL A 111 -1.65 17.99 -2.33
C VAL A 111 -0.54 19.02 -2.14
N SER A 112 -0.55 19.73 -1.02
CA SER A 112 0.47 20.73 -0.72
C SER A 112 1.85 20.12 -0.44
N ARG A 113 1.91 18.92 0.16
CA ARG A 113 3.17 18.17 0.31
C ARG A 113 3.73 17.74 -1.05
N GLY A 114 2.88 17.23 -1.93
CA GLY A 114 3.22 16.81 -3.29
C GLY A 114 3.73 17.99 -4.12
N GLN A 115 3.03 19.13 -4.09
CA GLN A 115 3.48 20.33 -4.80
C GLN A 115 4.88 20.76 -4.36
N ARG A 116 5.17 20.79 -3.06
CA ARG A 116 6.51 21.14 -2.56
C ARG A 116 7.59 20.15 -3.00
N ALA A 117 7.26 18.85 -3.03
CA ALA A 117 8.18 17.83 -3.50
C ALA A 117 8.47 18.01 -5.00
N GLU A 118 7.43 18.28 -5.81
CA GLU A 118 7.54 18.54 -7.24
C GLU A 118 8.32 19.82 -7.54
N ASP A 119 8.07 20.90 -6.80
CA ASP A 119 8.80 22.17 -6.94
C ASP A 119 10.29 21.96 -6.64
N SER A 120 10.59 21.20 -5.58
CA SER A 120 11.96 20.86 -5.18
C SER A 120 12.64 19.99 -6.23
N TYR A 121 11.92 19.01 -6.79
CA TYR A 121 12.41 18.18 -7.89
C TYR A 121 12.66 19.01 -9.16
N SER A 122 11.75 19.91 -9.51
CA SER A 122 11.88 20.79 -10.68
C SER A 122 13.10 21.70 -10.57
N GLN A 123 13.36 22.26 -9.38
CA GLN A 123 14.56 23.06 -9.12
C GLN A 123 15.84 22.22 -9.22
N LEU A 124 15.82 21.00 -8.67
CA LEU A 124 16.94 20.06 -8.78
C LEU A 124 17.21 19.70 -10.25
N LEU A 125 16.16 19.43 -11.02
CA LEU A 125 16.26 19.08 -12.44
C LEU A 125 16.80 20.25 -13.28
N ALA A 126 16.37 21.48 -12.99
CA ALA A 126 16.90 22.68 -13.64
C ALA A 126 18.39 22.90 -13.33
N ALA A 127 18.80 22.72 -12.07
CA ALA A 127 20.20 22.80 -11.67
C ALA A 127 21.04 21.69 -12.33
N TYR A 128 20.49 20.46 -12.41
CA TYR A 128 21.09 19.34 -13.11
C TYR A 128 21.28 19.65 -14.59
N ALA A 129 20.28 20.21 -15.28
CA ALA A 129 20.38 20.58 -16.68
C ALA A 129 21.42 21.66 -16.97
N ALA A 130 21.61 22.61 -16.05
CA ALA A 130 22.67 23.61 -16.18
C ALA A 130 24.09 23.01 -15.99
N ALA A 131 24.23 22.05 -15.07
CA ALA A 131 25.51 21.41 -14.77
C ALA A 131 25.89 20.30 -15.77
N TYR A 132 24.89 19.60 -16.34
CA TYR A 132 25.03 18.43 -17.21
C TYR A 132 24.11 18.52 -18.45
N PRO A 133 24.38 19.44 -19.40
CA PRO A 133 23.42 19.74 -20.47
C PRO A 133 23.14 18.56 -21.42
N ALA A 134 24.16 17.75 -21.72
CA ALA A 134 24.01 16.62 -22.64
C ALA A 134 23.20 15.49 -22.01
N GLU A 135 23.48 15.15 -20.76
CA GLU A 135 22.77 14.12 -20.00
C GLU A 135 21.34 14.55 -19.67
N ALA A 136 21.10 15.83 -19.41
CA ALA A 136 19.75 16.35 -19.23
C ALA A 136 18.92 16.31 -20.52
N ALA A 137 19.51 16.58 -21.69
CA ALA A 137 18.83 16.40 -22.97
C ALA A 137 18.46 14.93 -23.21
N GLN A 138 19.38 14.00 -22.90
CA GLN A 138 19.12 12.57 -22.99
C GLN A 138 18.02 12.11 -22.01
N LEU A 139 18.05 12.58 -20.76
CA LEU A 139 17.02 12.30 -19.77
C LEU A 139 15.66 12.81 -20.23
N GLN A 140 15.60 14.03 -20.76
CA GLN A 140 14.36 14.62 -21.26
C GLN A 140 13.77 13.82 -22.41
N GLN A 141 14.60 13.38 -23.35
CA GLN A 141 14.20 12.51 -24.47
C GLN A 141 13.64 11.16 -23.98
N PHE A 142 14.29 10.54 -22.97
CA PHE A 142 13.78 9.30 -22.38
C PHE A 142 12.44 9.48 -21.68
N ILE A 143 12.27 10.56 -20.93
CA ILE A 143 11.04 10.83 -20.18
C ILE A 143 9.89 11.23 -21.13
N SER A 144 10.17 11.96 -22.22
CA SER A 144 9.16 12.30 -23.24
C SER A 144 8.74 11.11 -24.10
N GLY A 145 9.57 10.05 -24.13
CA GLY A 145 9.36 8.88 -24.97
C GLY A 145 9.75 9.11 -26.43
N ASP A 146 10.47 10.18 -26.73
CA ASP A 146 10.99 10.46 -28.06
C ASP A 146 12.17 9.53 -28.40
N LEU A 147 12.27 9.11 -29.65
CA LEU A 147 13.41 8.32 -30.13
C LEU A 147 14.63 9.22 -30.39
N PRO A 148 15.87 8.68 -30.28
CA PRO A 148 17.12 9.33 -30.68
C PRO A 148 17.09 9.99 -32.05
#